data_AF-A0A538R7C4-F1
#
_entry.id   AF-A0A538R7C4-F1
#
_cell.length_a   1.000
_cell.length_b   1.000
_cell.length_c   1.000
_cell.angle_alpha   90.00
_cell.angle_beta   90.00
_cell.angle_gamma   90.00
#
_symmetry.space_group_name_H-M   'P 1'
#
loop_
_entity.id
_entity.type
_entity.pdbx_description
1 polymer ?
#
loop_
_entity_poly.entity_id
_entity_poly.type
_entity_poly.pdbx_seq_one_letter_code
_entity_poly.pdbx_strand_id
1 'polypeptide(L)'
;MQNQTSDLARKLMTRAYGDFFVLPAHDQTIERIWADPQNRPALNALAADATQPLAARFLAAEVLFARDVTFTARVGPAVVADIYAHALAQDLTGMANSWGLLYEHGDAGPVGIRFIMLGEPAVPALSRLLDNDASPLMYSGSKEATVGNGYHYRIKDFAAYYLAQIRRVPIVFHPEPAKRDQEIARLQQRLSTP
;
A
#
# COMPACT_ATOMS: atom_id res chain seq x y z
N MET A 1 -26.57 9.39 -5.23
CA MET A 1 -25.31 8.68 -4.91
C MET A 1 -24.09 9.33 -5.57
N GLN A 2 -24.10 9.59 -6.88
CA GLN A 2 -22.94 10.14 -7.60
C GLN A 2 -22.39 11.45 -7.00
N ASN A 3 -23.25 12.41 -6.62
CA ASN A 3 -22.83 13.66 -5.96
C ASN A 3 -22.14 13.42 -4.60
N GLN A 4 -22.58 12.41 -3.83
CA GLN A 4 -22.00 12.09 -2.52
C GLN A 4 -20.63 11.42 -2.67
N THR A 5 -20.51 10.50 -3.63
CA THR A 5 -19.25 9.84 -3.98
C THR A 5 -18.20 10.88 -4.43
N SER A 6 -18.58 11.82 -5.30
CA SER A 6 -17.70 12.90 -5.75
C SER A 6 -17.29 13.87 -4.62
N ASP A 7 -18.22 14.24 -3.74
CA ASP A 7 -17.90 15.09 -2.60
C ASP A 7 -16.95 14.40 -1.61
N LEU A 8 -17.21 13.12 -1.29
CA LEU A 8 -16.34 12.34 -0.42
C LEU A 8 -14.95 12.16 -1.03
N ALA A 9 -14.84 11.82 -2.33
CA ALA A 9 -13.56 11.71 -3.02
C ALA A 9 -12.71 12.98 -2.86
N ARG A 10 -13.33 14.13 -3.13
CA ARG A 10 -12.69 15.44 -2.96
C ARG A 10 -12.23 15.63 -1.52
N LYS A 11 -13.09 15.41 -0.53
CA LYS A 11 -12.74 15.58 0.90
C LYS A 11 -11.61 14.65 1.35
N LEU A 12 -11.58 13.39 0.89
CA LEU A 12 -10.50 12.45 1.18
C LEU A 12 -9.17 12.98 0.62
N MET A 13 -9.16 13.36 -0.66
CA MET A 13 -7.95 13.83 -1.36
C MET A 13 -7.43 15.16 -0.79
N THR A 14 -8.31 16.08 -0.40
CA THR A 14 -7.92 17.36 0.21
C THR A 14 -7.68 17.25 1.72
N ARG A 15 -7.60 16.04 2.28
CA ARG A 15 -7.36 15.78 3.71
C ARG A 15 -8.35 16.52 4.64
N ALA A 16 -9.59 16.72 4.21
CA ALA A 16 -10.58 17.49 4.97
C ALA A 16 -10.94 16.87 6.33
N TYR A 17 -10.63 15.59 6.53
CA TYR A 17 -10.85 14.85 7.77
C TYR A 17 -9.60 14.78 8.67
N GLY A 18 -8.42 15.12 8.14
CA GLY A 18 -7.12 15.00 8.79
C GLY A 18 -6.11 14.15 8.00
N ASP A 19 -4.97 13.88 8.64
CA ASP A 19 -3.87 13.11 8.07
C ASP A 19 -4.08 11.60 8.18
N PHE A 20 -3.82 10.89 7.09
CA PHE A 20 -3.95 9.42 7.04
C PHE A 20 -2.68 8.67 7.42
N PHE A 21 -1.51 9.29 7.37
CA PHE A 21 -0.24 8.55 7.44
C PHE A 21 0.66 9.04 8.58
N VAL A 22 0.08 9.75 9.54
CA VAL A 22 0.75 10.29 10.72
C VAL A 22 0.01 9.83 11.97
N LEU A 23 0.71 9.19 12.91
CA LEU A 23 0.14 8.82 14.21
C LEU A 23 0.30 9.96 15.23
N PRO A 24 -0.69 10.19 16.13
CA PRO A 24 -1.96 9.47 16.27
C PRO A 24 -3.10 10.00 15.38
N ALA A 25 -2.83 10.98 14.49
CA ALA A 25 -3.85 11.62 13.65
C ALA A 25 -4.60 10.64 12.73
N HIS A 26 -3.95 9.54 12.32
CA HIS A 26 -4.55 8.47 11.52
C HIS A 26 -5.88 7.97 12.12
N ASP A 27 -5.87 7.48 13.37
CA ASP A 27 -7.03 6.83 13.97
C ASP A 27 -8.21 7.80 14.08
N GLN A 28 -7.94 9.05 14.46
CA GLN A 28 -8.94 10.10 14.54
C GLN A 28 -9.53 10.44 13.15
N THR A 29 -8.69 10.45 12.12
CA THR A 29 -9.13 10.70 10.74
C THR A 29 -10.05 9.58 10.27
N ILE A 30 -9.68 8.31 10.50
CA ILE A 30 -10.53 7.16 10.17
C ILE A 30 -11.87 7.24 10.91
N GLU A 31 -11.87 7.52 12.22
CA GLU A 31 -13.11 7.65 13.01
C GLU A 31 -14.03 8.74 12.49
N ARG A 32 -13.49 9.94 12.18
CA ARG A 32 -14.30 11.05 11.65
C ARG A 32 -14.98 10.70 10.32
N ILE A 33 -14.29 9.98 9.44
CA ILE A 33 -14.86 9.54 8.16
C ILE A 33 -15.93 8.48 8.41
N TRP A 34 -15.66 7.52 9.28
CA TRP A 34 -16.54 6.38 9.53
C TRP A 34 -17.81 6.72 10.35
N ALA A 35 -17.72 7.76 11.17
CA ALA A 35 -18.81 8.22 12.02
C ALA A 35 -20.05 8.67 11.24
N ASP A 36 -19.87 9.17 10.01
CA ASP A 36 -20.99 9.48 9.11
C ASP A 36 -21.45 8.21 8.37
N PRO A 37 -22.66 7.67 8.65
CA PRO A 37 -23.15 6.46 8.01
C PRO A 37 -23.29 6.59 6.49
N GLN A 38 -23.47 7.80 5.96
CA GLN A 38 -23.61 8.05 4.52
C GLN A 38 -22.28 7.83 3.78
N ASN A 39 -21.14 7.92 4.48
CA ASN A 39 -19.84 7.67 3.88
C ASN A 39 -19.64 6.18 3.56
N ARG A 40 -20.23 5.26 4.32
CA ARG A 40 -19.97 3.80 4.14
C ARG A 40 -20.31 3.27 2.75
N PRO A 41 -21.52 3.49 2.20
CA PRO A 41 -21.81 3.08 0.82
C PRO A 41 -20.97 3.87 -0.19
N ALA A 42 -20.65 5.14 0.08
CA ALA A 42 -19.83 5.95 -0.81
C ALA A 42 -18.37 5.46 -0.87
N LEU A 43 -17.78 5.04 0.26
CA LEU A 43 -16.43 4.46 0.33
C LEU A 43 -16.34 3.17 -0.50
N ASN A 44 -17.33 2.28 -0.38
CA ASN A 44 -17.38 1.05 -1.19
C ASN A 44 -17.50 1.38 -2.68
N ALA A 45 -18.36 2.33 -3.04
CA ALA A 45 -18.52 2.78 -4.42
C ALA A 45 -17.22 3.39 -4.98
N LEU A 46 -16.52 4.21 -4.19
CA LEU A 46 -15.22 4.79 -4.56
C LEU A 46 -14.17 3.71 -4.84
N ALA A 47 -13.99 2.76 -3.91
CA ALA A 47 -12.99 1.72 -4.08
C ALA A 47 -13.27 0.86 -5.34
N ALA A 48 -14.54 0.56 -5.62
CA ALA A 48 -14.96 -0.25 -6.78
C ALA A 48 -14.87 0.49 -8.12
N ASP A 49 -15.06 1.80 -8.15
CA ASP A 49 -15.18 2.56 -9.40
C ASP A 49 -13.81 2.95 -9.98
N ALA A 50 -13.40 2.23 -11.04
CA ALA A 50 -12.14 2.47 -11.74
C ALA A 50 -12.03 3.84 -12.42
N THR A 51 -13.15 4.56 -12.60
CA THR A 51 -13.16 5.90 -13.18
C THR A 51 -12.82 7.00 -12.16
N GLN A 52 -12.80 6.68 -10.87
CA GLN A 52 -12.45 7.63 -9.80
C GLN A 52 -10.93 7.83 -9.70
N PRO A 53 -10.48 9.00 -9.22
CA PRO A 53 -9.06 9.25 -8.99
C PRO A 53 -8.44 8.20 -8.05
N LEU A 54 -7.29 7.63 -8.45
CA LEU A 54 -6.61 6.58 -7.69
C LEU A 54 -6.42 6.93 -6.20
N ALA A 55 -6.02 8.18 -5.90
CA ALA A 55 -5.84 8.64 -4.53
C ALA A 55 -7.13 8.53 -3.70
N ALA A 56 -8.29 8.90 -4.26
CA ALA A 56 -9.57 8.74 -3.56
C ALA A 56 -9.89 7.25 -3.33
N ARG A 57 -9.64 6.40 -4.32
CA ARG A 57 -9.86 4.95 -4.23
C ARG A 57 -8.97 4.30 -3.16
N PHE A 58 -7.70 4.68 -3.12
CA PHE A 58 -6.73 4.23 -2.12
C PHE A 58 -7.12 4.68 -0.70
N LEU A 59 -7.43 5.97 -0.51
CA LEU A 59 -7.86 6.48 0.79
C LEU A 59 -9.19 5.88 1.26
N ALA A 60 -10.11 5.60 0.33
CA ALA A 60 -11.34 4.88 0.66
C ALA A 60 -11.04 3.44 1.13
N ALA A 61 -10.14 2.74 0.45
CA ALA A 61 -9.70 1.41 0.85
C ALA A 61 -9.01 1.41 2.22
N GLU A 62 -8.22 2.44 2.54
CA GLU A 62 -7.58 2.59 3.87
C GLU A 62 -8.61 2.71 5.01
N VAL A 63 -9.69 3.47 4.80
CA VAL A 63 -10.79 3.54 5.78
C VAL A 63 -11.51 2.21 5.90
N LEU A 64 -11.80 1.56 4.77
CA LEU A 64 -12.51 0.29 4.74
C LEU A 64 -11.68 -0.84 5.38
N PHE A 65 -10.37 -0.90 5.15
CA PHE A 65 -9.51 -1.89 5.83
C PHE A 65 -9.55 -1.73 7.35
N ALA A 66 -9.56 -0.49 7.85
CA ALA A 66 -9.58 -0.23 9.28
C ALA A 66 -10.92 -0.57 9.96
N ARG A 67 -12.04 -0.66 9.21
CA ARG A 67 -13.39 -0.73 9.79
C ARG A 67 -14.26 -1.88 9.29
N ASP A 68 -14.01 -2.34 8.08
CA ASP A 68 -14.81 -3.33 7.39
C ASP A 68 -13.99 -4.04 6.30
N VAL A 69 -13.07 -4.91 6.74
CA VAL A 69 -12.19 -5.70 5.85
C VAL A 69 -12.95 -6.55 4.82
N THR A 70 -14.23 -6.85 5.09
CA THR A 70 -15.08 -7.63 4.17
C THR A 70 -15.36 -6.90 2.85
N PHE A 71 -15.05 -5.60 2.77
CA PHE A 71 -15.10 -4.84 1.51
C PHE A 71 -14.23 -5.44 0.41
N THR A 72 -13.12 -6.09 0.78
CA THR A 72 -12.21 -6.74 -0.18
C THR A 72 -12.93 -7.78 -1.02
N ALA A 73 -13.86 -8.54 -0.43
CA ALA A 73 -14.70 -9.49 -1.15
C ALA A 73 -15.73 -8.80 -2.05
N ARG A 74 -16.27 -7.65 -1.62
CA ARG A 74 -17.29 -6.89 -2.39
C ARG A 74 -16.70 -6.15 -3.59
N VAL A 75 -15.51 -5.56 -3.43
CA VAL A 75 -14.80 -4.82 -4.49
C VAL A 75 -14.03 -5.78 -5.39
N GLY A 76 -13.58 -6.91 -4.85
CA GLY A 76 -12.70 -7.87 -5.50
C GLY A 76 -11.25 -7.67 -5.02
N PRO A 77 -10.62 -8.70 -4.42
CA PRO A 77 -9.30 -8.55 -3.79
C PRO A 77 -8.20 -8.20 -4.79
N ALA A 78 -8.32 -8.65 -6.05
CA ALA A 78 -7.40 -8.28 -7.12
C ALA A 78 -7.51 -6.80 -7.51
N VAL A 79 -8.72 -6.22 -7.46
CA VAL A 79 -8.94 -4.78 -7.71
C VAL A 79 -8.33 -3.96 -6.58
N VAL A 80 -8.53 -4.39 -5.33
CA VAL A 80 -7.91 -3.72 -4.17
C VAL A 80 -6.39 -3.83 -4.25
N ALA A 81 -5.85 -5.00 -4.61
CA ALA A 81 -4.41 -5.16 -4.79
C ALA A 81 -3.83 -4.22 -5.84
N ASP A 82 -4.56 -4.03 -6.95
CA ASP A 82 -4.14 -3.11 -8.00
C ASP A 82 -4.14 -1.65 -7.53
N ILE A 83 -5.11 -1.24 -6.70
CA ILE A 83 -5.10 0.08 -6.05
C ILE A 83 -3.84 0.27 -5.20
N TYR A 84 -3.48 -0.72 -4.36
CA TYR A 84 -2.30 -0.64 -3.50
C TYR A 84 -0.99 -0.65 -4.30
N ALA A 85 -0.90 -1.44 -5.37
CA ALA A 85 0.26 -1.47 -6.24
C ALA A 85 0.52 -0.09 -6.87
N HIS A 86 -0.52 0.53 -7.42
CA HIS A 86 -0.41 1.86 -8.00
C HIS A 86 -0.18 2.94 -6.93
N ALA A 87 -0.76 2.80 -5.74
CA ALA A 87 -0.53 3.73 -4.64
C ALA A 87 0.93 3.73 -4.17
N LEU A 88 1.55 2.56 -4.09
CA LEU A 88 2.98 2.41 -3.82
C LEU A 88 3.82 3.02 -4.96
N ALA A 89 3.47 2.70 -6.22
CA ALA A 89 4.22 3.17 -7.38
C ALA A 89 4.18 4.69 -7.57
N GLN A 90 3.11 5.36 -7.10
CA GLN A 90 2.92 6.81 -7.18
C GLN A 90 3.22 7.53 -5.86
N ASP A 91 3.79 6.83 -4.86
CA ASP A 91 4.09 7.37 -3.53
C ASP A 91 2.91 8.14 -2.90
N LEU A 92 1.71 7.55 -2.92
CA LEU A 92 0.50 8.24 -2.45
C LEU A 92 0.44 8.44 -0.93
N THR A 93 1.35 7.82 -0.18
CA THR A 93 1.59 8.11 1.24
C THR A 93 2.49 9.33 1.43
N GLY A 94 3.24 9.72 0.39
CA GLY A 94 4.22 10.81 0.36
C GLY A 94 5.54 10.52 1.09
N MET A 95 5.57 9.44 1.86
CA MET A 95 6.74 8.91 2.56
C MET A 95 6.60 7.38 2.69
N ALA A 96 7.73 6.69 2.72
CA ALA A 96 7.80 5.24 2.82
C ALA A 96 7.43 4.68 4.20
N ASN A 97 7.35 5.51 5.25
CA ASN A 97 7.13 5.07 6.64
C ASN A 97 5.93 4.12 6.78
N SER A 98 4.80 4.41 6.12
CA SER A 98 3.60 3.57 6.20
C SER A 98 3.71 2.23 5.44
N TRP A 99 4.67 2.11 4.53
CA TRP A 99 5.01 0.88 3.80
C TRP A 99 6.06 0.03 4.55
N GLY A 100 6.60 0.53 5.67
CA GLY A 100 7.51 -0.19 6.56
C GLY A 100 8.98 -0.10 6.17
N LEU A 101 9.84 -0.64 7.04
CA LEU A 101 11.29 -0.75 6.83
C LEU A 101 11.76 -2.10 6.27
N LEU A 102 10.81 -2.91 5.78
CA LEU A 102 11.01 -4.17 5.08
C LEU A 102 11.81 -5.17 5.90
N TYR A 103 13.08 -5.34 5.55
CA TYR A 103 13.96 -6.34 6.13
C TYR A 103 14.47 -5.94 7.52
N GLU A 104 14.43 -4.65 7.85
CA GLU A 104 14.73 -4.20 9.20
C GLU A 104 13.59 -4.67 10.12
N HIS A 105 13.90 -5.64 10.98
CA HIS A 105 12.94 -6.27 11.90
C HIS A 105 11.71 -6.94 11.24
N GLY A 106 11.68 -7.14 9.92
CA GLY A 106 10.52 -7.71 9.23
C GLY A 106 9.30 -6.78 9.22
N ASP A 107 9.54 -5.47 9.15
CA ASP A 107 8.49 -4.46 9.24
C ASP A 107 7.83 -4.16 7.88
N ALA A 108 6.60 -4.62 7.70
CA ALA A 108 5.79 -4.30 6.51
C ALA A 108 5.04 -2.96 6.62
N GLY A 109 5.07 -2.28 7.77
CA GLY A 109 4.28 -1.08 8.03
C GLY A 109 2.77 -1.30 7.97
N PRO A 110 1.95 -0.33 8.41
CA PRO A 110 0.49 -0.49 8.44
C PRO A 110 -0.14 -0.68 7.05
N VAL A 111 0.38 -0.04 6.01
CA VAL A 111 -0.16 -0.13 4.64
C VAL A 111 0.36 -1.39 3.94
N GLY A 112 1.63 -1.73 4.12
CA GLY A 112 2.19 -2.97 3.55
C GLY A 112 1.60 -4.23 4.18
N ILE A 113 1.27 -4.23 5.48
CA ILE A 113 0.51 -5.31 6.12
C ILE A 113 -0.82 -5.54 5.39
N ARG A 114 -1.57 -4.48 5.07
CA ARG A 114 -2.85 -4.60 4.33
C ARG A 114 -2.64 -5.17 2.94
N PHE A 115 -1.56 -4.79 2.26
CA PHE A 115 -1.21 -5.35 0.96
C PHE A 115 -0.88 -6.85 1.05
N ILE A 116 -0.11 -7.27 2.07
CA ILE A 116 0.18 -8.69 2.34
C ILE A 116 -1.10 -9.47 2.67
N MET A 117 -2.02 -8.89 3.46
CA MET A 117 -3.29 -9.52 3.85
C MET A 117 -4.18 -9.89 2.66
N LEU A 118 -4.02 -9.23 1.50
CA LEU A 118 -4.74 -9.59 0.27
C LEU A 118 -4.31 -10.94 -0.30
N GLY A 119 -3.12 -11.43 0.04
CA GLY A 119 -2.64 -12.77 -0.30
C GLY A 119 -2.45 -13.00 -1.80
N GLU A 120 -2.79 -14.19 -2.27
CA GLU A 120 -2.64 -14.63 -3.67
C GLU A 120 -3.18 -13.64 -4.73
N PRO A 121 -4.39 -13.03 -4.55
CA PRO A 121 -4.87 -11.97 -5.42
C PRO A 121 -3.92 -10.78 -5.65
N ALA A 122 -3.00 -10.50 -4.72
CA ALA A 122 -2.03 -9.42 -4.86
C ALA A 122 -0.80 -9.77 -5.69
N VAL A 123 -0.53 -11.06 -5.90
CA VAL A 123 0.68 -11.53 -6.60
C VAL A 123 0.83 -10.92 -7.99
N PRO A 124 -0.18 -10.90 -8.88
CA PRO A 124 -0.01 -10.31 -10.20
C PRO A 124 0.33 -8.82 -10.15
N ALA A 125 -0.20 -8.08 -9.18
CA ALA A 125 0.05 -6.65 -9.02
C ALA A 125 1.45 -6.37 -8.48
N LEU A 126 1.90 -7.14 -7.49
CA LEU A 126 3.26 -7.07 -6.95
C LEU A 126 4.31 -7.49 -7.97
N SER A 127 4.06 -8.55 -8.75
CA SER A 127 4.99 -9.00 -9.79
C SER A 127 5.28 -7.92 -10.83
N ARG A 128 4.28 -7.10 -11.22
CA ARG A 128 4.48 -5.96 -12.13
C ARG A 128 5.43 -4.90 -11.57
N LEU A 129 5.52 -4.78 -10.25
CA LEU A 129 6.37 -3.79 -9.58
C LEU A 129 7.81 -4.25 -9.42
N LEU A 130 8.14 -5.52 -9.68
CA LEU A 130 9.52 -6.03 -9.57
C LEU A 130 10.46 -5.42 -10.62
N ASP A 131 9.91 -4.99 -11.76
CA ASP A 131 10.64 -4.34 -12.84
C ASP A 131 10.63 -2.80 -12.69
N ASN A 132 10.15 -2.27 -11.56
CA ASN A 132 10.10 -0.83 -11.31
C ASN A 132 11.45 -0.30 -10.80
N ASP A 133 12.17 0.38 -11.70
CA ASP A 133 13.47 1.00 -11.46
C ASP A 133 13.42 2.48 -11.04
N ALA A 134 12.28 2.95 -10.52
CA ALA A 134 12.18 4.33 -10.03
C ALA A 134 13.15 4.61 -8.87
N SER A 135 13.37 5.90 -8.62
CA SER A 135 14.19 6.35 -7.50
C SER A 135 13.68 5.80 -6.16
N PRO A 136 14.57 5.64 -5.16
CA PRO A 136 14.18 5.21 -3.82
C PRO A 136 13.09 6.08 -3.22
N LEU A 137 12.20 5.47 -2.45
CA LEU A 137 11.22 6.21 -1.66
C LEU A 137 11.89 6.82 -0.44
N MET A 138 11.42 8.01 -0.05
CA MET A 138 11.98 8.74 1.08
C MET A 138 11.27 8.39 2.38
N TYR A 139 12.06 8.26 3.44
CA TYR A 139 11.57 8.13 4.81
C TYR A 139 11.72 9.46 5.54
N SER A 140 10.73 9.74 6.39
CA SER A 140 10.74 10.89 7.30
C SER A 140 10.95 10.44 8.76
N GLY A 141 11.17 11.42 9.65
CA GLY A 141 11.45 11.16 11.06
C GLY A 141 12.94 11.01 11.35
N SER A 142 13.29 10.61 12.58
CA SER A 142 14.70 10.47 12.98
C SER A 142 15.24 9.09 12.61
N LYS A 143 14.90 8.07 13.41
CA LYS A 143 15.45 6.72 13.28
C LYS A 143 15.10 6.06 11.95
N GLU A 144 13.83 6.14 11.55
CA GLU A 144 13.33 5.52 10.32
C GLU A 144 13.97 6.17 9.08
N ALA A 145 14.16 7.50 9.07
CA ALA A 145 14.87 8.18 8.00
C ALA A 145 16.33 7.76 7.91
N THR A 146 17.06 7.68 9.03
CA THR A 146 18.47 7.25 9.04
C THR A 146 18.63 5.86 8.43
N VAL A 147 17.78 4.91 8.82
CA VAL A 147 17.86 3.53 8.35
C VAL A 147 17.33 3.40 6.92
N GLY A 148 16.09 3.82 6.68
CA GLY A 148 15.41 3.66 5.40
C GLY A 148 16.06 4.43 4.26
N ASN A 149 16.46 5.70 4.49
CA ASN A 149 17.17 6.47 3.47
C ASN A 149 18.60 5.96 3.27
N GLY A 150 19.21 5.34 4.29
CA GLY A 150 20.53 4.70 4.15
C GLY A 150 20.51 3.45 3.28
N TYR A 151 19.42 2.67 3.29
CA TYR A 151 19.28 1.47 2.47
C TYR A 151 18.76 1.73 1.05
N HIS A 152 18.21 2.92 0.79
CA HIS A 152 17.69 3.32 -0.52
C HIS A 152 16.66 2.32 -1.07
N TYR A 153 15.63 1.99 -0.28
CA TYR A 153 14.57 1.09 -0.72
C TYR A 153 13.77 1.67 -1.90
N ARG A 154 13.69 0.91 -2.98
CA ARG A 154 12.94 1.20 -4.21
C ARG A 154 11.64 0.43 -4.23
N ILE A 155 10.69 0.83 -5.09
CA ILE A 155 9.38 0.16 -5.23
C ILE A 155 9.52 -1.36 -5.43
N LYS A 156 10.46 -1.81 -6.26
CA LYS A 156 10.72 -3.26 -6.44
C LYS A 156 11.22 -3.98 -5.19
N ASP A 157 11.92 -3.28 -4.29
CA ASP A 157 12.36 -3.85 -3.00
C ASP A 157 11.13 -4.11 -2.10
N PHE A 158 10.18 -3.16 -2.02
CA PHE A 158 8.89 -3.35 -1.32
C PHE A 158 8.08 -4.49 -1.94
N ALA A 159 7.96 -4.51 -3.27
CA ALA A 159 7.21 -5.52 -3.99
C ALA A 159 7.77 -6.93 -3.75
N ALA A 160 9.09 -7.09 -3.83
CA ALA A 160 9.75 -8.36 -3.58
C ALA A 160 9.58 -8.83 -2.13
N TYR A 161 9.69 -7.91 -1.17
CA TYR A 161 9.46 -8.22 0.25
C TYR A 161 8.03 -8.72 0.48
N TYR A 162 7.00 -7.98 0.02
CA TYR A 162 5.60 -8.39 0.20
C TYR A 162 5.29 -9.71 -0.51
N LEU A 163 5.81 -9.88 -1.73
CA LEU A 163 5.60 -11.10 -2.51
C LEU A 163 6.23 -12.32 -1.83
N ALA A 164 7.43 -12.17 -1.28
CA ALA A 164 8.10 -13.20 -0.48
C ALA A 164 7.28 -13.58 0.76
N GLN A 165 6.68 -12.60 1.47
CA GLN A 165 5.81 -12.87 2.61
C GLN A 165 4.54 -13.63 2.20
N ILE A 166 3.86 -13.18 1.14
CA ILE A 166 2.63 -13.82 0.65
C ILE A 166 2.89 -15.27 0.23
N ARG A 167 3.97 -15.49 -0.53
CA ARG A 167 4.34 -16.81 -1.08
C ARG A 167 5.12 -17.68 -0.09
N ARG A 168 5.44 -17.15 1.08
CA ARG A 168 6.28 -17.79 2.10
C ARG A 168 7.62 -18.30 1.52
N VAL A 169 8.19 -17.52 0.60
CA VAL A 169 9.49 -17.81 -0.01
C VAL A 169 10.52 -16.93 0.70
N PRO A 170 11.57 -17.49 1.31
CA PRO A 170 12.63 -16.69 1.90
C PRO A 170 13.34 -15.85 0.84
N ILE A 171 13.53 -14.56 1.15
CA ILE A 171 14.36 -13.62 0.40
C ILE A 171 15.43 -13.05 1.32
N VAL A 172 16.68 -13.05 0.87
CA VAL A 172 17.79 -12.57 1.70
C VAL A 172 17.92 -11.07 1.56
N PHE A 173 18.09 -10.37 2.68
CA PHE A 173 18.36 -8.94 2.66
C PHE A 173 19.82 -8.64 2.35
N HIS A 174 20.03 -7.61 1.53
CA HIS A 174 21.34 -7.00 1.32
C HIS A 174 21.24 -5.47 1.39
N PRO A 175 22.17 -4.79 2.08
CA PRO A 175 22.23 -3.33 2.09
C PRO A 175 22.47 -2.74 0.69
N GLU A 176 23.22 -3.44 -0.17
CA GLU A 176 23.55 -2.95 -1.50
C GLU A 176 22.40 -3.21 -2.50
N PRO A 177 21.91 -2.17 -3.23
CA PRO A 177 20.81 -2.33 -4.19
C PRO A 177 21.07 -3.39 -5.25
N ALA A 178 22.29 -3.49 -5.77
CA ALA A 178 22.65 -4.46 -6.80
C ALA A 178 22.54 -5.92 -6.32
N LYS A 179 22.82 -6.19 -5.03
CA LYS A 179 22.64 -7.54 -4.46
C LYS A 179 21.16 -7.84 -4.23
N ARG A 180 20.36 -6.84 -3.85
CA ARG A 180 18.90 -7.00 -3.79
C ARG A 180 18.32 -7.29 -5.17
N ASP A 181 18.79 -6.64 -6.22
CA ASP A 181 18.36 -6.92 -7.59
C ASP A 181 18.61 -8.39 -7.98
N GLN A 182 19.72 -8.99 -7.54
CA GLN A 182 19.98 -10.42 -7.74
C GLN A 182 18.99 -11.31 -6.97
N GLU A 183 18.65 -10.95 -5.72
CA GLU A 183 17.65 -11.67 -4.93
C GLU A 183 16.24 -11.55 -5.52
N ILE A 184 15.89 -10.38 -6.07
CA ILE A 184 14.64 -10.14 -6.79
C ILE A 184 14.56 -11.04 -8.03
N ALA A 185 15.64 -11.10 -8.82
CA ALA A 185 15.69 -11.99 -9.99
C ALA A 185 15.56 -13.47 -9.60
N ARG A 186 16.19 -13.90 -8.50
CA ARG A 186 16.03 -15.26 -7.94
C ARG A 186 14.59 -15.52 -7.49
N LEU A 187 13.94 -14.55 -6.85
CA LEU A 187 12.54 -14.64 -6.46
C LEU A 187 11.65 -14.82 -7.70
N GLN A 188 11.83 -14.01 -8.75
CA GLN A 188 11.08 -14.12 -10.01
C GLN A 188 11.20 -15.52 -10.64
N GLN A 189 12.40 -16.10 -10.64
CA GLN A 189 12.64 -17.47 -11.14
C GLN A 189 11.87 -18.52 -10.33
N ARG A 190 11.88 -18.41 -8.99
CA ARG A 190 11.14 -19.34 -8.12
C ARG A 190 9.63 -19.27 -8.33
N LEU A 191 9.10 -18.08 -8.60
CA LEU A 191 7.66 -17.86 -8.81
C LEU A 191 7.18 -18.31 -10.19
N SER A 192 8.09 -18.43 -11.15
CA SER A 192 7.79 -18.90 -12.51
C SER A 192 7.84 -20.42 -12.65
N THR A 193 8.29 -21.13 -11.60
CA THR A 193 8.32 -22.59 -11.58
C THR A 193 6.94 -23.11 -11.13
N PRO A 194 6.27 -23.96 -11.93
CA PRO A 194 4.94 -24.49 -11.60
C PRO A 194 4.92 -25.40 -10.37
#